data_AF-A0A2S6A7Z4-F1
#
_entry.id   AF-A0A2S6A7Z4-F1
#
_cell.length_a   1.000
_cell.length_b   1.000
_cell.length_c   1.000
_cell.angle_alpha   90.00
_cell.angle_beta   90.00
_cell.angle_gamma   90.00
#
_symmetry.space_group_name_H-M   'P 1'
#
loop_
_entity.id
_entity.type
_entity.pdbx_description
1 polymer ?
#
loop_
_entity_poly.entity_id
_entity_poly.type
_entity_poly.pdbx_seq_one_letter_code
_entity_poly.pdbx_strand_id
1 'polypeptide(L)'
;MDHVRELITDADGHIVPELLPFADALATTNSASLMKWVKHSRSSQRLAELVASGPDISHTALDRLPQGHATRYLRELLVSTGVLDPRNESFAQLVLWEDRTISALPDHQQRIVRPFARWAVIRDARRRVERGRYTDAASRADRSQIRAAIGFLAWLDTVGAPVETLDQQHLDTYLSANPAKLGSSPIVWCIGVIAA
;
A
#
# COMPACT_ATOMS: atom_id res chain seq x y z
N MET A 1 31.95 11.15 5.58
CA MET A 1 32.00 9.70 5.89
C MET A 1 31.27 9.39 7.18
N ASP A 2 31.56 10.09 8.29
CA ASP A 2 31.02 9.77 9.62
C ASP A 2 29.48 9.79 9.73
N HIS A 3 28.80 10.74 9.08
CA HIS A 3 27.34 10.83 9.16
C HIS A 3 26.60 9.71 8.40
N VAL A 4 27.25 9.09 7.40
CA VAL A 4 26.67 7.92 6.69
C VAL A 4 26.81 6.67 7.55
N ARG A 5 27.94 6.53 8.25
CA ARG A 5 28.14 5.45 9.21
C ARG A 5 27.17 5.55 10.38
N GLU A 6 27.00 6.74 10.94
CA GLU A 6 26.03 7.00 12.01
C GLU A 6 24.60 6.57 11.62
N LEU A 7 24.22 6.75 10.35
CA LEU A 7 22.88 6.41 9.86
C LEU A 7 22.62 4.90 9.76
N ILE A 8 23.67 4.08 9.70
CA ILE A 8 23.58 2.62 9.62
C ILE A 8 23.98 1.95 10.94
N THR A 9 24.19 2.74 11.99
CA THR A 9 24.55 2.25 13.32
C THR A 9 23.27 2.09 14.16
N ASP A 10 23.13 0.92 14.79
CA ASP A 10 22.03 0.63 15.69
C ASP A 10 22.14 1.36 17.04
N ALA A 11 21.13 1.19 17.89
CA ALA A 11 21.07 1.82 19.20
C ALA A 11 22.21 1.36 20.15
N ASP A 12 22.80 0.20 19.89
CA ASP A 12 23.91 -0.38 20.67
C ASP A 12 25.28 0.06 20.13
N GLY A 13 25.32 0.86 19.06
CA GLY A 13 26.55 1.35 18.46
C GLY A 13 27.16 0.40 17.42
N HIS A 14 26.45 -0.66 17.02
CA HIS A 14 26.92 -1.60 16.01
C HIS A 14 26.47 -1.20 14.60
N ILE A 15 27.37 -1.37 13.64
CA ILE A 15 27.04 -1.17 12.22
C ILE A 15 26.15 -2.33 11.76
N VAL A 16 25.00 -2.00 11.18
CA VAL A 16 24.09 -2.97 10.56
C VAL A 16 24.71 -3.44 9.22
N PRO A 17 25.20 -4.69 9.13
CA PRO A 17 25.98 -5.14 7.97
C PRO A 17 25.18 -5.14 6.66
N GLU A 18 23.87 -5.39 6.74
CA GLU A 18 22.95 -5.39 5.59
C GLU A 18 22.89 -4.03 4.88
N LEU A 19 23.20 -2.94 5.57
CA LEU A 19 23.19 -1.58 5.02
C LEU A 19 24.55 -1.16 4.43
N LEU A 20 25.58 -2.00 4.47
CA LEU A 20 26.89 -1.67 3.91
C LEU A 20 26.84 -1.36 2.40
N PRO A 21 26.15 -2.13 1.54
CA PRO A 21 26.04 -1.80 0.11
C PRO A 21 25.41 -0.42 -0.12
N PHE A 22 24.42 -0.06 0.71
CA PHE A 22 23.80 1.26 0.68
C PHE A 22 24.79 2.36 1.07
N ALA A 23 25.55 2.18 2.15
CA ALA A 23 26.55 3.14 2.59
C ALA A 23 27.67 3.34 1.56
N ASP A 24 28.14 2.26 0.93
CA ASP A 24 29.16 2.31 -0.12
C ASP A 24 28.65 3.05 -1.36
N ALA A 25 27.41 2.79 -1.79
CA ALA A 25 26.77 3.50 -2.89
C ALA A 25 26.62 5.01 -2.61
N LEU A 26 26.33 5.38 -1.37
CA LEU A 26 26.29 6.79 -0.97
C LEU A 26 27.68 7.43 -0.96
N ALA A 27 28.72 6.70 -0.53
CA ALA A 27 30.08 7.20 -0.48
C ALA A 27 30.64 7.55 -1.88
N THR A 28 30.25 6.81 -2.93
CA THR A 28 30.68 7.09 -4.31
C THR A 28 30.03 8.34 -4.92
N THR A 29 28.88 8.78 -4.39
CA THR A 29 28.11 9.93 -4.92
C THR A 29 28.48 11.26 -4.23
N ASN A 30 29.38 11.23 -3.24
CA ASN A 30 29.76 12.31 -2.32
C ASN A 30 29.48 13.76 -2.84
N SER A 31 28.30 14.28 -2.51
CA SER A 31 27.83 15.61 -2.93
C SER A 31 27.19 16.38 -1.77
N ALA A 32 27.20 17.71 -1.85
CA ALA A 32 26.54 18.58 -0.87
C ALA A 32 25.03 18.26 -0.73
N SER A 33 24.39 17.88 -1.83
CA SER A 33 22.99 17.45 -1.87
C SER A 33 22.74 16.18 -1.08
N LEU A 34 23.63 15.19 -1.19
CA LEU A 34 23.56 13.96 -0.40
C LEU A 34 23.72 14.25 1.09
N MET A 35 24.65 15.12 1.47
CA MET A 35 24.83 15.51 2.89
C MET A 35 23.61 16.24 3.44
N LYS A 36 22.99 17.12 2.65
CA LYS A 36 21.71 17.74 3.02
C LYS A 36 20.60 16.69 3.20
N TRP A 37 20.56 15.67 2.34
CA TRP A 37 19.61 14.57 2.45
C TRP A 37 19.83 13.73 3.72
N VAL A 38 21.07 13.31 4.00
CA VAL A 38 21.41 12.52 5.19
C VAL A 38 21.00 13.27 6.46
N LYS A 39 21.29 14.57 6.54
CA LYS A 39 21.04 15.37 7.76
C LYS A 39 19.58 15.76 7.98
N HIS A 40 18.81 15.98 6.91
CA HIS A 40 17.54 16.69 7.02
C HIS A 40 16.37 16.04 6.30
N SER A 41 16.58 14.94 5.58
CA SER A 41 15.49 14.30 4.87
C SER A 41 14.60 13.49 5.81
N ARG A 42 13.31 13.43 5.47
CA ARG A 42 12.40 12.49 6.12
C ARG A 42 12.79 11.04 5.85
N SER A 43 13.47 10.75 4.74
CA SER A 43 13.89 9.39 4.39
C SER A 43 15.05 8.90 5.26
N SER A 44 15.99 9.77 5.64
CA SER A 44 17.03 9.41 6.62
C SER A 44 16.44 9.22 8.02
N GLN A 45 15.44 10.02 8.40
CA GLN A 45 14.66 9.76 9.62
C GLN A 45 13.98 8.38 9.62
N ARG A 46 13.37 7.98 8.49
CA ARG A 46 12.79 6.63 8.34
C ARG A 46 13.85 5.53 8.41
N LEU A 47 15.06 5.77 7.91
CA LEU A 47 16.15 4.81 8.01
C LEU A 47 16.61 4.65 9.46
N ALA A 48 16.76 5.75 10.20
CA ALA A 48 17.06 5.70 11.63
C ALA A 48 15.96 4.98 12.42
N GLU A 49 14.68 5.25 12.14
CA GLU A 49 13.56 4.51 12.75
C GLU A 49 13.60 3.01 12.41
N LEU A 50 13.93 2.66 11.17
CA LEU A 50 14.07 1.27 10.73
C LEU A 50 15.16 0.55 11.53
N VAL A 51 16.36 1.14 11.56
CA VAL A 51 17.52 0.59 12.28
C VAL A 51 17.25 0.47 13.78
N ALA A 52 16.57 1.46 14.37
CA ALA A 52 16.18 1.42 15.78
C ALA A 52 15.09 0.37 16.08
N SER A 53 14.32 -0.06 15.07
CA SER A 53 13.25 -1.06 15.25
C SER A 53 13.76 -2.51 15.31
N GLY A 54 15.03 -2.73 14.97
CA GLY A 54 15.69 -4.03 15.04
C GLY A 54 16.65 -4.27 13.87
N PRO A 55 17.39 -5.39 13.90
CA PRO A 55 18.44 -5.67 12.93
C PRO A 55 17.92 -6.11 11.55
N ASP A 56 16.65 -6.50 11.42
CA ASP A 56 16.07 -7.02 10.18
C ASP A 56 15.73 -5.89 9.19
N ILE A 57 16.56 -5.72 8.15
CA ILE A 57 16.28 -4.79 7.05
C ILE A 57 15.42 -5.50 6.02
N SER A 58 14.11 -5.44 6.22
CA SER A 58 13.15 -6.10 5.33
C SER A 58 12.09 -5.16 4.79
N HIS A 59 11.48 -5.56 3.68
CA HIS A 59 10.28 -4.92 3.14
C HIS A 59 9.17 -4.81 4.19
N THR A 60 8.99 -5.87 4.99
CA THR A 60 8.00 -5.93 6.07
C THR A 60 8.30 -4.92 7.17
N ALA A 61 9.57 -4.76 7.55
CA ALA A 61 9.97 -3.75 8.53
C ALA A 61 9.65 -2.32 8.02
N LEU A 62 9.98 -2.02 6.76
CA LEU A 62 9.61 -0.75 6.12
C LEU A 62 8.08 -0.54 6.01
N ASP A 63 7.29 -1.60 5.90
CA ASP A 63 5.83 -1.52 5.80
C ASP A 63 5.16 -1.11 7.13
N ARG A 64 5.86 -1.30 8.26
CA ARG A 64 5.43 -0.89 9.61
C ARG A 64 5.70 0.59 9.89
N LEU A 65 6.64 1.21 9.18
CA LEU A 65 6.90 2.64 9.30
C LEU A 65 5.72 3.47 8.79
N PRO A 66 5.60 4.75 9.19
CA PRO A 66 4.65 5.67 8.58
C PRO A 66 4.82 5.71 7.06
N GLN A 67 3.75 5.36 6.34
CA GLN A 67 3.79 5.23 4.89
C GLN A 67 3.67 6.61 4.22
N GLY A 68 4.40 6.80 3.12
CA GLY A 68 4.42 8.04 2.37
C GLY A 68 5.61 8.12 1.41
N HIS A 69 5.83 9.30 0.83
CA HIS A 69 6.92 9.53 -0.11
C HIS A 69 8.30 9.18 0.49
N ALA A 70 8.53 9.56 1.75
CA ALA A 70 9.82 9.34 2.41
C ALA A 70 10.19 7.84 2.51
N THR A 71 9.24 7.01 2.96
CA THR A 71 9.42 5.56 3.12
C THR A 71 9.51 4.86 1.75
N ARG A 72 8.74 5.32 0.76
CA ARG A 72 8.84 4.81 -0.61
C ARG A 72 10.20 5.11 -1.23
N TYR A 73 10.68 6.34 -1.10
CA TYR A 73 11.99 6.74 -1.61
C TYR A 73 13.13 5.99 -0.90
N LEU A 74 13.04 5.81 0.43
CA LEU A 74 14.00 4.97 1.16
C LEU A 74 14.03 3.54 0.62
N ARG A 75 12.86 2.94 0.41
CA ARG A 75 12.77 1.58 -0.15
C ARG A 75 13.37 1.49 -1.55
N GLU A 76 13.09 2.47 -2.40
CA GLU A 76 13.67 2.54 -3.75
C GLU A 76 15.20 2.60 -3.70
N LEU A 77 15.77 3.39 -2.78
CA LEU A 77 17.21 3.43 -2.56
C LEU A 77 17.78 2.10 -2.07
N LEU A 78 17.13 1.44 -1.12
CA LEU A 78 17.57 0.14 -0.61
C LEU A 78 17.51 -0.94 -1.70
N VAL A 79 16.51 -0.89 -2.58
CA VAL A 79 16.43 -1.77 -3.76
C VAL A 79 17.51 -1.43 -4.78
N SER A 80 17.73 -0.16 -5.10
CA SER A 80 18.71 0.26 -6.11
C SER A 80 20.16 -0.02 -5.68
N THR A 81 20.40 -0.10 -4.38
CA THR A 81 21.71 -0.42 -3.79
C THR A 81 21.89 -1.92 -3.51
N GLY A 82 20.88 -2.75 -3.84
CA GLY A 82 20.94 -4.20 -3.68
C GLY A 82 20.75 -4.70 -2.26
N VAL A 83 20.36 -3.83 -1.31
CA VAL A 83 20.03 -4.24 0.06
C VAL A 83 18.71 -5.03 0.10
N LEU A 84 17.75 -4.64 -0.73
CA LEU A 84 16.45 -5.30 -0.83
C LEU A 84 16.18 -5.81 -2.24
N ASP A 85 15.54 -6.96 -2.35
CA ASP A 85 15.07 -7.46 -3.64
C ASP A 85 14.01 -6.54 -4.24
N PRO A 86 13.98 -6.37 -5.58
CA PRO A 86 12.91 -5.64 -6.25
C PRO A 86 11.54 -6.26 -5.96
N ARG A 87 10.57 -5.41 -5.61
CA ARG A 87 9.16 -5.80 -5.49
C ARG A 87 8.26 -4.84 -6.27
N ASN A 88 7.05 -5.29 -6.60
CA ASN A 88 6.05 -4.38 -7.13
C ASN A 88 5.47 -3.50 -6.01
N GLU A 89 6.01 -2.28 -5.87
CA GLU A 89 5.61 -1.37 -4.80
C GLU A 89 4.14 -0.93 -4.91
N SER A 90 3.61 -0.75 -6.12
CA SER A 90 2.21 -0.40 -6.34
C SER A 90 1.26 -1.47 -5.80
N PHE A 91 1.63 -2.74 -5.90
CA PHE A 91 0.87 -3.86 -5.36
C PHE A 91 1.02 -3.98 -3.85
N ALA A 92 2.24 -3.88 -3.31
CA ALA A 92 2.45 -3.88 -1.87
C ALA A 92 1.64 -2.78 -1.17
N GLN A 93 1.62 -1.58 -1.75
CA GLN A 93 0.82 -0.46 -1.26
C GLN A 93 -0.69 -0.66 -1.45
N LEU A 94 -1.14 -1.45 -2.42
CA LEU A 94 -2.56 -1.86 -2.51
C LEU A 94 -2.92 -2.73 -1.30
N VAL A 95 -2.12 -3.76 -1.01
CA VAL A 95 -2.38 -4.71 0.10
C VAL A 95 -2.38 -3.99 1.45
N LEU A 96 -1.38 -3.14 1.74
CA LEU A 96 -1.36 -2.36 2.98
C LEU A 96 -2.55 -1.41 3.11
N TRP A 97 -2.94 -0.79 1.99
CA TRP A 97 -4.09 0.11 1.97
C TRP A 97 -5.41 -0.63 2.17
N GLU A 98 -5.57 -1.79 1.53
CA GLU A 98 -6.77 -2.63 1.64
C GLU A 98 -6.97 -3.07 3.08
N ASP A 99 -5.95 -3.64 3.72
CA ASP A 99 -6.05 -4.11 5.10
C ASP A 99 -6.41 -2.98 6.07
N ARG A 100 -5.74 -1.83 5.98
CA ARG A 100 -6.05 -0.65 6.83
C ARG A 100 -7.44 -0.10 6.56
N THR A 101 -7.85 -0.03 5.29
CA THR A 101 -9.14 0.55 4.89
C THR A 101 -10.29 -0.33 5.38
N ILE A 102 -10.19 -1.64 5.17
CA ILE A 102 -11.25 -2.58 5.57
C ILE A 102 -11.32 -2.69 7.09
N SER A 103 -10.18 -2.73 7.79
CA SER A 103 -10.17 -2.85 9.25
C SER A 103 -10.77 -1.63 9.97
N ALA A 104 -10.97 -0.51 9.27
CA ALA A 104 -11.64 0.68 9.79
C ALA A 104 -13.16 0.70 9.56
N LEU A 105 -13.72 -0.29 8.87
CA LEU A 105 -15.16 -0.37 8.59
C LEU A 105 -15.93 -1.01 9.77
N PRO A 106 -17.25 -0.78 9.87
CA PRO A 106 -18.12 -1.58 10.75
C PRO A 106 -18.02 -3.08 10.45
N ASP A 107 -18.15 -3.91 11.49
CA ASP A 107 -17.95 -5.37 11.40
C ASP A 107 -18.81 -6.04 10.31
N HIS A 108 -20.07 -5.60 10.14
CA HIS A 108 -20.96 -6.16 9.12
C HIS A 108 -20.47 -5.86 7.71
N GLN A 109 -19.94 -4.66 7.46
CA GLN A 109 -19.33 -4.32 6.18
C GLN A 109 -18.00 -5.06 5.98
N GLN A 110 -17.17 -5.21 7.03
CA GLN A 110 -15.90 -5.95 6.93
C GLN A 110 -16.10 -7.38 6.45
N ARG A 111 -17.13 -8.06 6.96
CA ARG A 111 -17.47 -9.45 6.61
C ARG A 111 -17.77 -9.62 5.11
N ILE A 112 -18.26 -8.58 4.45
CA ILE A 112 -18.58 -8.58 3.02
C ILE A 112 -17.42 -8.07 2.17
N VAL A 113 -16.83 -6.93 2.55
CA VAL A 113 -15.79 -6.27 1.75
C VAL A 113 -14.49 -7.07 1.76
N ARG A 114 -14.13 -7.75 2.85
CA ARG A 114 -12.86 -8.47 2.96
C ARG A 114 -12.76 -9.68 2.02
N PRO A 115 -13.75 -10.60 1.95
CA PRO A 115 -13.74 -11.66 0.95
C PRO A 115 -13.76 -11.09 -0.47
N PHE A 116 -14.60 -10.09 -0.72
CA PHE A 116 -14.67 -9.42 -2.02
C PHE A 116 -13.29 -8.90 -2.45
N ALA A 117 -12.66 -8.03 -1.65
CA ALA A 117 -11.37 -7.44 -1.96
C ALA A 117 -10.31 -8.50 -2.21
N ARG A 118 -10.25 -9.54 -1.38
CA ARG A 118 -9.27 -10.63 -1.51
C ARG A 118 -9.43 -11.42 -2.81
N TRP A 119 -10.65 -11.85 -3.13
CA TRP A 119 -10.90 -12.77 -4.25
C TRP A 119 -11.04 -12.07 -5.60
N ALA A 120 -11.71 -10.92 -5.63
CA ALA A 120 -11.94 -10.15 -6.86
C ALA A 120 -10.72 -9.31 -7.23
N VAL A 121 -10.17 -8.59 -6.25
CA VAL A 121 -9.23 -7.49 -6.52
C VAL A 121 -7.80 -7.94 -6.30
N ILE A 122 -7.45 -8.35 -5.07
CA ILE A 122 -6.07 -8.70 -4.70
C ILE A 122 -5.57 -9.93 -5.46
N ARG A 123 -6.40 -10.96 -5.63
CA ARG A 123 -6.04 -12.16 -6.41
C ARG A 123 -5.75 -11.82 -7.88
N ASP A 124 -6.54 -10.93 -8.48
CA ASP A 124 -6.31 -10.53 -9.86
C ASP A 124 -5.09 -9.63 -10.02
N ALA A 125 -4.94 -8.65 -9.12
CA ALA A 125 -3.76 -7.81 -9.03
C ALA A 125 -2.47 -8.64 -8.92
N ARG A 126 -2.48 -9.69 -8.08
CA ARG A 126 -1.34 -10.61 -7.94
C ARG A 126 -0.97 -11.30 -9.26
N ARG A 127 -1.96 -11.81 -10.01
CA ARG A 127 -1.70 -12.40 -11.34
C ARG A 127 -1.13 -11.38 -12.33
N ARG A 128 -1.56 -10.13 -12.26
CA ARG A 128 -1.01 -9.03 -13.07
C ARG A 128 0.44 -8.70 -12.68
N VAL A 129 0.78 -8.76 -11.38
CA VAL A 129 2.15 -8.59 -10.88
C VAL A 129 3.07 -9.70 -11.39
N GLU A 130 2.65 -10.96 -11.30
CA GLU A 130 3.41 -12.13 -11.78
C GLU A 130 3.73 -12.04 -13.28
N ARG A 131 2.86 -11.37 -14.06
CA ARG A 131 3.06 -11.11 -15.49
C ARG A 131 3.87 -9.85 -15.80
N GLY A 132 4.32 -9.11 -14.77
CA GLY A 132 5.04 -7.84 -14.92
C GLY A 132 4.18 -6.68 -15.43
N ARG A 133 2.85 -6.77 -15.32
CA ARG A 133 1.89 -5.79 -15.91
C ARG A 133 1.15 -4.95 -14.89
N TYR A 134 1.62 -4.90 -13.65
CA TYR A 134 0.93 -4.19 -12.58
C TYR A 134 1.54 -2.81 -12.31
N THR A 135 0.75 -1.77 -12.54
CA THR A 135 1.18 -0.37 -12.52
C THR A 135 0.53 0.42 -11.38
N ASP A 136 0.99 1.65 -11.13
CA ASP A 136 0.29 2.58 -10.24
C ASP A 136 -1.16 2.86 -10.70
N ALA A 137 -1.38 2.97 -12.02
CA ALA A 137 -2.72 3.15 -12.57
C ALA A 137 -3.65 1.97 -12.26
N ALA A 138 -3.13 0.74 -12.40
CA ALA A 138 -3.83 -0.47 -12.01
C ALA A 138 -4.19 -0.45 -10.50
N SER A 139 -3.23 -0.09 -9.64
CA SER A 139 -3.46 0.05 -8.20
C SER A 139 -4.55 1.08 -7.88
N ARG A 140 -4.56 2.25 -8.55
CA ARG A 140 -5.63 3.25 -8.38
C ARG A 140 -7.00 2.72 -8.81
N ALA A 141 -7.09 1.98 -9.91
CA ALA A 141 -8.32 1.37 -10.38
C ALA A 141 -8.84 0.33 -9.36
N ASP A 142 -7.96 -0.54 -8.88
CA ASP A 142 -8.29 -1.58 -7.89
C ASP A 142 -8.77 -0.96 -6.56
N ARG A 143 -8.12 0.13 -6.10
CA ARG A 143 -8.60 0.91 -4.93
C ARG A 143 -9.96 1.54 -5.17
N SER A 144 -10.22 2.04 -6.38
CA SER A 144 -11.52 2.61 -6.74
C SER A 144 -12.63 1.56 -6.65
N GLN A 145 -12.35 0.34 -7.12
CA GLN A 145 -13.28 -0.78 -7.02
C GLN A 145 -13.63 -1.13 -5.57
N ILE A 146 -12.63 -1.23 -4.68
CA ILE A 146 -12.87 -1.49 -3.25
C ILE A 146 -13.66 -0.34 -2.61
N ARG A 147 -13.31 0.92 -2.90
CA ARG A 147 -14.07 2.09 -2.41
C ARG A 147 -15.51 2.12 -2.89
N ALA A 148 -15.77 1.67 -4.11
CA ALA A 148 -17.11 1.64 -4.65
C ALA A 148 -17.99 0.61 -3.92
N ALA A 149 -17.45 -0.57 -3.60
CA ALA A 149 -18.13 -1.55 -2.77
C ALA A 149 -18.42 -1.00 -1.37
N ILE A 150 -17.43 -0.37 -0.73
CA ILE A 150 -17.62 0.29 0.58
C ILE A 150 -18.72 1.36 0.52
N GLY A 151 -18.67 2.24 -0.50
CA GLY A 151 -19.67 3.29 -0.66
C GLY A 151 -21.07 2.75 -0.94
N PHE A 152 -21.18 1.59 -1.59
CA PHE A 152 -22.45 0.93 -1.82
C PHE A 152 -23.04 0.36 -0.52
N LEU A 153 -22.24 -0.34 0.28
CA LEU A 153 -22.68 -0.84 1.58
C LEU A 153 -23.05 0.29 2.55
N ALA A 154 -22.29 1.38 2.55
CA ALA A 154 -22.64 2.57 3.32
C ALA A 154 -23.98 3.18 2.87
N TRP A 155 -24.27 3.18 1.57
CA TRP A 155 -25.56 3.64 1.05
C TRP A 155 -26.71 2.71 1.48
N LEU A 156 -26.51 1.39 1.42
CA LEU A 156 -27.49 0.41 1.91
C LEU A 156 -27.86 0.65 3.38
N ASP A 157 -26.87 0.91 4.23
CA ASP A 157 -27.09 1.28 5.62
C ASP A 157 -27.95 2.56 5.75
N THR A 158 -27.78 3.55 4.84
CA THR A 158 -28.59 4.78 4.86
C THR A 158 -30.05 4.59 4.48
N VAL A 159 -30.34 3.64 3.58
CA VAL A 159 -31.72 3.33 3.16
C VAL A 159 -32.36 2.22 3.99
N GLY A 160 -31.64 1.68 4.98
CA GLY A 160 -32.12 0.62 5.86
C GLY A 160 -32.34 -0.72 5.15
N ALA A 161 -31.66 -0.94 4.02
CA ALA A 161 -31.78 -2.16 3.23
C ALA A 161 -30.60 -3.09 3.54
N PRO A 162 -30.79 -4.16 4.33
CA PRO A 162 -29.75 -5.15 4.54
C PRO A 162 -29.38 -5.84 3.22
N VAL A 163 -28.15 -6.35 3.13
CA VAL A 163 -27.64 -6.97 1.89
C VAL A 163 -28.45 -8.21 1.52
N GLU A 164 -29.04 -8.89 2.49
CA GLU A 164 -29.91 -10.05 2.33
C GLU A 164 -31.23 -9.72 1.62
N THR A 165 -31.66 -8.45 1.64
CA THR A 165 -32.87 -7.97 0.95
C THR A 165 -32.55 -7.21 -0.33
N LEU A 166 -31.30 -7.26 -0.78
CA LEU A 166 -30.85 -6.56 -1.96
C LEU A 166 -31.52 -7.12 -3.22
N ASP A 167 -32.08 -6.21 -4.01
CA ASP A 167 -32.71 -6.52 -5.29
C ASP A 167 -32.22 -5.57 -6.38
N GLN A 168 -32.69 -5.80 -7.61
CA GLN A 168 -32.33 -4.99 -8.76
C GLN A 168 -32.75 -3.51 -8.61
N GLN A 169 -33.86 -3.23 -7.92
CA GLN A 169 -34.35 -1.86 -7.74
C GLN A 169 -33.40 -1.04 -6.85
N HIS A 170 -32.82 -1.65 -5.81
CA HIS A 170 -31.78 -1.02 -5.01
C HIS A 170 -30.54 -0.69 -5.86
N LEU A 171 -30.14 -1.60 -6.75
CA LEU A 171 -29.01 -1.38 -7.66
C LEU A 171 -29.25 -0.23 -8.61
N ASP A 172 -30.41 -0.23 -9.28
CA ASP A 172 -30.77 0.79 -10.26
C ASP A 172 -30.87 2.16 -9.58
N THR A 173 -31.42 2.22 -8.36
CA THR A 173 -31.49 3.44 -7.55
C THR A 173 -30.09 3.97 -7.23
N TYR A 174 -29.19 3.11 -6.72
CA TYR A 174 -27.84 3.51 -6.39
C TYR A 174 -27.04 3.99 -7.61
N LEU A 175 -27.15 3.26 -8.72
CA LEU A 175 -26.46 3.59 -9.97
C LEU A 175 -26.99 4.89 -10.59
N SER A 176 -28.30 5.13 -10.52
CA SER A 176 -28.93 6.38 -10.97
C SER A 176 -28.47 7.58 -10.14
N ALA A 177 -28.30 7.41 -8.83
CA ALA A 177 -27.78 8.44 -7.93
C ALA A 177 -26.25 8.65 -8.06
N ASN A 178 -25.52 7.72 -8.70
CA ASN A 178 -24.06 7.74 -8.84
C ASN A 178 -23.61 7.51 -10.29
N PRO A 179 -23.96 8.38 -11.26
CA PRO A 179 -23.71 8.13 -12.68
C PRO A 179 -22.22 8.04 -13.03
N ALA A 180 -21.33 8.70 -12.28
CA ALA A 180 -19.88 8.56 -12.44
C ALA A 180 -19.37 7.12 -12.17
N LYS A 181 -20.16 6.30 -11.45
CA LYS A 181 -19.85 4.90 -11.12
C LYS A 181 -20.36 3.91 -12.18
N LEU A 182 -21.27 4.32 -13.08
CA LEU A 182 -21.77 3.50 -14.19
C LEU A 182 -20.70 3.18 -15.24
N GLY A 183 -19.75 4.10 -15.48
CA GLY A 183 -18.65 3.91 -16.44
C GLY A 183 -17.55 2.94 -15.97
N SER A 184 -17.65 2.45 -14.74
CA SER A 184 -16.71 1.48 -14.16
C SER A 184 -17.37 0.11 -14.09
N SER A 185 -17.30 -0.67 -15.19
CA SER A 185 -17.67 -2.11 -15.25
C SER A 185 -17.37 -2.94 -13.99
N PRO A 186 -16.28 -2.70 -13.23
CA PRO A 186 -16.05 -3.39 -11.98
C PRO A 186 -17.18 -3.28 -10.94
N ILE A 187 -17.96 -2.19 -10.86
CA ILE A 187 -18.95 -1.98 -9.77
C ILE A 187 -20.18 -2.86 -9.94
N VAL A 188 -20.69 -2.99 -11.17
CA VAL A 188 -21.82 -3.89 -11.48
C VAL A 188 -21.43 -5.35 -11.20
N TRP A 189 -20.18 -5.72 -11.52
CA TRP A 189 -19.66 -7.05 -11.18
C TRP A 189 -19.43 -7.23 -9.68
N CYS A 190 -18.94 -6.20 -8.95
CA CYS A 190 -18.81 -6.23 -7.49
C CYS A 190 -20.12 -6.53 -6.80
N ILE A 191 -21.19 -5.84 -7.21
CA ILE A 191 -22.46 -5.98 -6.53
C ILE A 191 -23.12 -7.32 -6.87
N GLY A 192 -23.01 -7.78 -8.11
CA GLY A 192 -23.46 -9.13 -8.49
C GLY A 192 -22.74 -10.26 -7.73
N VAL A 193 -21.49 -10.06 -7.30
CA VAL A 193 -20.74 -11.03 -6.47
C VAL A 193 -21.06 -10.90 -4.97
N ILE A 194 -21.48 -9.73 -4.51
CA ILE A 194 -21.92 -9.52 -3.11
C ILE A 194 -23.36 -10.04 -2.91
N ALA A 195 -24.19 -9.99 -3.96
CA ALA A 195 -25.59 -10.39 -3.95
C ALA A 195 -25.84 -11.90 -4.18
N ALA A 196 -24.81 -12.65 -4.57
CA ALA A 196 -24.87 -14.08 -4.92
C ALA A 196 -24.20 -14.93 -3.83
#